data_AF-A0A352L1B6-F1
#
_entry.id   AF-A0A352L1B6-F1
#
_cell.length_a   1.000
_cell.length_b   1.000
_cell.length_c   1.000
_cell.angle_alpha   90.00
_cell.angle_beta   90.00
_cell.angle_gamma   90.00
#
_symmetry.space_group_name_H-M   'P 1'
#
loop_
_entity.id
_entity.type
_entity.pdbx_description
1 polymer ?
#
loop_
_entity_poly.entity_id
_entity_poly.type
_entity_poly.pdbx_seq_one_letter_code
_entity_poly.pdbx_strand_id
1 'polypeptide(L)'
;MGAPLRPHVPIRAEEIVETRVFEFHRRNGAWQINQKFFDEFRADACPKLGTAERWILRNGSGGWWHPVHVHLESHQIQQVNGSIPPLSERFKVD
;
A
#
# COMPACT_ATOMS: atom_id res chain seq x y z
N MET A 1 -10.46 30.73 -11.59
CA MET A 1 -9.79 30.23 -10.37
C MET A 1 -10.22 28.79 -10.15
N GLY A 2 -9.27 27.86 -10.03
CA GLY A 2 -9.56 26.43 -9.83
C GLY A 2 -9.99 26.12 -8.40
N ALA A 3 -10.64 24.97 -8.20
CA ALA A 3 -10.94 24.47 -6.87
C ALA A 3 -9.62 24.19 -6.11
N PRO A 4 -9.57 24.45 -4.80
CA PRO A 4 -8.39 24.13 -4.00
C PRO A 4 -8.15 22.62 -3.97
N LEU A 5 -6.88 22.21 -3.94
CA LEU A 5 -6.52 20.82 -3.67
C LEU A 5 -7.07 20.40 -2.31
N ARG A 6 -7.50 19.14 -2.21
CA ARG A 6 -8.00 18.59 -0.95
C ARG A 6 -6.85 18.60 0.08
N PRO A 7 -7.04 19.12 1.30
CA PRO A 7 -6.00 19.11 2.30
C PRO A 7 -5.62 17.68 2.68
N HIS A 8 -4.33 17.46 2.92
CA HIS A 8 -3.82 16.22 3.48
C HIS A 8 -4.24 16.09 4.94
N VAL A 9 -5.30 15.34 5.19
CA VAL A 9 -5.78 15.01 6.56
C VAL A 9 -5.26 13.62 6.93
N PRO A 10 -4.52 13.47 8.05
CA PRO A 10 -4.04 12.16 8.49
C PRO A 10 -5.18 11.16 8.68
N ILE A 11 -5.03 9.95 8.15
CA ILE A 11 -5.94 8.83 8.45
C ILE A 11 -5.65 8.36 9.88
N ARG A 12 -6.64 8.44 10.76
CA ARG A 12 -6.48 8.01 12.16
C ARG A 12 -6.64 6.51 12.29
N ALA A 13 -6.10 5.94 13.37
CA ALA A 13 -6.12 4.49 13.58
C ALA A 13 -7.55 3.94 13.70
N GLU A 14 -8.47 4.71 14.29
CA GLU A 14 -9.88 4.37 14.42
C GLU A 14 -10.66 4.37 13.09
N GLU A 15 -10.12 4.95 12.02
CA GLU A 15 -10.73 4.94 10.68
C GLU A 15 -10.37 3.68 9.88
N ILE A 16 -9.39 2.91 10.37
CA ILE A 16 -8.89 1.72 9.70
C ILE A 16 -9.79 0.53 10.02
N VAL A 17 -10.50 0.04 9.01
CA VAL A 17 -11.45 -1.08 9.17
C VAL A 17 -10.80 -2.46 9.00
N GLU A 18 -9.62 -2.52 8.38
CA GLU A 18 -8.90 -3.77 8.09
C GLU A 18 -7.38 -3.51 7.97
N THR A 19 -6.55 -4.50 8.34
CA THR A 19 -5.10 -4.48 8.11
C THR A 19 -4.68 -5.70 7.28
N ARG A 20 -4.11 -5.44 6.09
CA ARG A 20 -3.64 -6.47 5.16
C ARG A 20 -2.12 -6.51 5.09
N VAL A 21 -1.58 -7.69 4.80
CA VAL A 21 -0.16 -7.88 4.50
C VAL A 21 -0.02 -8.40 3.07
N PHE A 22 0.80 -7.72 2.28
CA PHE A 22 1.22 -8.16 0.95
C PHE A 22 2.72 -8.43 1.00
N GLU A 23 3.10 -9.70 1.00
CA GLU A 23 4.48 -10.15 1.02
C GLU A 23 4.98 -10.44 -0.40
N PHE A 24 5.97 -9.68 -0.82
CA PHE A 24 6.63 -9.78 -2.12
C PHE A 24 7.84 -10.69 -2.00
N HIS A 25 7.84 -11.80 -2.73
CA HIS A 25 8.94 -12.76 -2.72
C HIS A 25 9.15 -13.44 -4.08
N ARG A 26 10.28 -14.12 -4.23
CA ARG A 26 10.58 -14.94 -5.41
C ARG A 26 10.58 -16.41 -5.05
N ARG A 27 9.83 -17.21 -5.81
CA ARG A 27 9.86 -18.67 -5.69
C ARG A 27 9.57 -19.32 -7.04
N ASN A 28 10.23 -20.45 -7.31
CA ASN A 28 10.08 -21.21 -8.55
C ASN A 28 10.34 -20.34 -9.81
N GLY A 29 11.38 -19.51 -9.76
CA GLY A 29 11.82 -18.69 -10.89
C GLY A 29 11.07 -17.36 -11.09
N ALA A 30 9.91 -17.16 -10.46
CA ALA A 30 9.05 -15.98 -10.69
C ALA A 30 8.63 -15.26 -9.40
N TRP A 31 8.17 -14.02 -9.55
CA TRP A 31 7.75 -13.14 -8.46
C TRP A 31 6.31 -13.44 -8.03
N GLN A 32 6.06 -13.38 -6.73
CA GLN A 32 4.80 -13.72 -6.10
C GLN A 32 4.41 -12.68 -5.07
N ILE A 33 3.10 -12.55 -4.87
CA ILE A 33 2.51 -11.84 -3.74
C ILE A 33 1.80 -12.89 -2.89
N ASN A 34 2.10 -12.96 -1.59
CA ASN A 34 1.49 -13.92 -0.66
C ASN A 34 1.53 -15.38 -1.16
N GLN A 35 2.66 -15.77 -1.76
CA GLN A 35 2.93 -17.13 -2.29
C GLN A 35 2.07 -17.54 -3.48
N LYS A 36 1.48 -16.56 -4.17
CA LYS A 36 0.67 -16.80 -5.36
C LYS A 36 1.23 -16.01 -6.53
N PHE A 37 1.20 -16.62 -7.71
CA PHE A 37 1.42 -15.91 -8.96
C PHE A 37 0.23 -15.01 -9.27
N PHE A 38 0.44 -14.07 -10.20
CA PHE A 38 -0.66 -13.31 -10.77
C PHE A 38 -1.68 -14.27 -11.42
N ASP A 39 -2.96 -13.95 -11.22
CA ASP A 39 -4.11 -14.67 -11.75
C ASP A 39 -5.21 -13.62 -11.93
N GLU A 40 -5.60 -13.36 -13.18
CA GLU A 40 -6.58 -12.34 -13.54
C GLU A 40 -8.00 -12.61 -12.99
N PHE A 41 -8.27 -13.84 -12.56
CA PHE A 41 -9.55 -14.24 -11.97
C PHE A 41 -9.53 -14.21 -10.43
N ARG A 42 -8.41 -13.84 -9.83
CA ARG A 42 -8.26 -13.76 -8.36
C ARG A 42 -8.16 -12.31 -7.89
N ALA A 43 -8.98 -11.96 -6.90
CA ALA A 43 -8.82 -10.73 -6.13
C ALA A 43 -8.01 -11.01 -4.84
N ASP A 44 -6.87 -10.35 -4.67
CA ASP A 44 -6.08 -10.44 -3.43
C ASP A 44 -6.60 -9.48 -2.32
N ALA A 45 -7.43 -8.50 -2.69
CA ALA A 45 -8.20 -7.67 -1.78
C ALA A 45 -9.51 -7.20 -2.43
N CYS A 46 -10.57 -7.10 -1.61
CA CYS A 46 -11.85 -6.50 -1.98
C CYS A 46 -12.21 -5.39 -0.95
N PRO A 47 -11.59 -4.20 -1.04
CA PRO A 47 -11.78 -3.14 -0.04
C PRO A 47 -13.22 -2.63 0.01
N LYS A 48 -13.68 -2.26 1.21
CA LYS A 48 -15.00 -1.65 1.40
C LYS A 48 -14.95 -0.17 1.00
N LEU A 49 -15.81 0.23 0.07
CA LEU A 49 -15.93 1.62 -0.36
C LEU A 49 -16.21 2.57 0.82
N GLY A 50 -15.58 3.75 0.80
CA GLY A 50 -15.74 4.78 1.83
C GLY A 50 -15.05 4.48 3.17
N THR A 51 -14.19 3.47 3.24
CA THR A 51 -13.41 3.14 4.43
C THR A 51 -11.90 3.23 4.17
N ALA A 52 -11.09 3.24 5.22
CA ALA A 52 -9.64 3.15 5.11
C ALA A 52 -9.15 1.76 5.52
N GLU A 53 -8.14 1.24 4.84
CA GLU A 53 -7.43 0.02 5.23
C GLU A 53 -5.94 0.35 5.46
N ARG A 54 -5.29 -0.42 6.33
CA ARG A 54 -3.82 -0.39 6.48
C ARG A 54 -3.23 -1.52 5.66
N TRP A 55 -2.38 -1.21 4.69
CA TRP A 55 -1.67 -2.23 3.92
C TRP A 55 -0.18 -2.23 4.28
N ILE A 56 0.30 -3.37 4.74
CA ILE A 56 1.71 -3.62 5.03
C ILE A 56 2.32 -4.27 3.79
N LEU A 57 3.14 -3.51 3.08
CA LEU A 57 3.88 -3.96 1.91
C LEU A 57 5.24 -4.48 2.36
N ARG A 58 5.37 -5.81 2.46
CA ARG A 58 6.58 -6.45 3.01
C ARG A 58 7.45 -6.99 1.88
N ASN A 59 8.68 -6.52 1.80
CA ASN A 59 9.69 -7.14 0.97
C ASN A 59 10.30 -8.34 1.71
N GLY A 60 9.94 -9.57 1.28
CA GLY A 60 10.52 -10.81 1.80
C GLY A 60 11.75 -11.29 1.01
N SER A 61 12.16 -10.55 -0.03
CA SER A 61 13.24 -10.94 -0.94
C SER A 61 14.58 -10.35 -0.51
N GLY A 62 15.57 -11.21 -0.27
CA GLY A 62 16.95 -10.77 -0.15
C GLY A 62 17.48 -10.25 -1.50
N GLY A 63 17.94 -8.99 -1.53
CA GLY A 63 18.70 -8.44 -2.65
C GLY A 63 17.92 -7.81 -3.80
N TRP A 64 16.60 -7.62 -3.67
CA TRP A 64 15.77 -6.95 -4.67
C TRP A 64 14.91 -5.85 -4.06
N TRP A 65 14.63 -4.82 -4.85
CA TRP A 65 13.74 -3.72 -4.49
C TRP A 65 12.40 -3.87 -5.19
N HIS A 66 11.31 -3.56 -4.48
CA HIS A 66 9.95 -3.60 -5.02
C HIS A 66 9.30 -2.22 -4.90
N PRO A 67 9.34 -1.39 -5.95
CA PRO A 67 8.50 -0.19 -6.02
C PRO A 67 7.05 -0.63 -6.28
N VAL A 68 6.20 -0.54 -5.25
CA VAL A 68 4.81 -1.00 -5.34
C VAL A 68 3.91 0.14 -5.77
N HIS A 69 3.10 -0.11 -6.79
CA HIS A 69 2.05 0.80 -7.25
C HIS A 69 0.67 0.19 -6.93
N VAL A 70 -0.23 1.00 -6.38
CA VAL A 70 -1.62 0.61 -6.08
C VAL A 70 -2.55 1.49 -6.93
N HIS A 71 -3.50 0.89 -7.63
CA HIS A 71 -4.40 1.59 -8.54
C HIS A 71 -5.56 2.28 -7.79
N LEU A 72 -6.16 3.29 -8.44
CA LEU A 72 -7.40 4.00 -8.05
C LEU A 72 -7.34 4.86 -6.77
N GLU A 73 -6.36 4.64 -5.90
CA GLU A 73 -6.36 5.18 -4.54
C GLU A 73 -5.34 6.31 -4.30
N SER A 74 -5.48 6.98 -3.16
CA SER A 74 -4.46 7.86 -2.57
C SER A 74 -4.15 7.36 -1.16
N HIS A 75 -2.88 7.02 -0.92
CA HIS A 75 -2.44 6.43 0.34
C HIS A 75 -1.67 7.44 1.18
N GLN A 76 -1.47 7.07 2.45
CA GLN A 76 -0.55 7.74 3.34
C GLN A 76 0.51 6.77 3.83
N ILE A 77 1.79 7.11 3.65
CA ILE A 77 2.89 6.29 4.16
C ILE A 77 2.97 6.48 5.68
N GLN A 78 2.55 5.46 6.42
CA GLN A 78 2.57 5.49 7.89
C GLN A 78 3.97 5.21 8.44
N GLN A 79 4.64 4.18 7.92
CA GLN A 79 5.97 3.76 8.35
C GLN A 79 6.75 3.14 7.20
N VAL A 80 8.06 3.36 7.20
CA VAL A 80 9.04 2.65 6.38
C VAL A 80 10.05 2.02 7.34
N ASN A 81 10.12 0.69 7.35
CA ASN A 81 11.01 -0.07 8.24
C ASN A 81 10.93 0.36 9.73
N GLY A 82 9.71 0.61 10.22
CA GLY A 82 9.46 1.03 11.61
C GLY A 82 9.67 2.51 11.90
N SER A 83 10.15 3.29 10.92
CA SER A 83 10.35 4.74 11.06
C SER A 83 9.24 5.50 10.36
N ILE A 84 8.79 6.60 10.98
CA ILE A 84 7.80 7.48 10.36
C ILE A 84 8.53 8.35 9.33
N PRO A 85 8.14 8.35 8.04
CA PRO A 85 8.84 9.12 7.03
C PRO A 85 8.64 10.65 7.22
N PRO A 86 9.48 11.49 6.58
CA PRO A 86 9.28 12.93 6.53
C PRO A 86 7.89 13.30 6.00
N LEU A 87 7.36 14.45 6.41
CA LEU A 87 6.02 14.89 5.99
C LEU A 87 5.87 14.95 4.45
N SER A 88 6.94 15.33 3.75
CA SER A 88 7.01 15.41 2.29
C SER A 88 6.84 14.06 1.57
N GLU A 89 7.00 12.95 2.28
CA GLU A 89 6.90 11.59 1.74
C GLU A 89 5.66 10.84 2.25
N ARG A 90 4.92 11.43 3.21
CA ARG A 90 3.75 10.78 3.82
C ARG A 90 2.54 10.79 2.92
N PHE A 91 2.43 11.76 2.02
CA PHE A 91 1.26 11.94 1.19
C PHE A 91 1.65 11.86 -0.27
N LYS A 92 0.73 11.38 -1.08
CA LYS A 92 0.86 11.45 -2.53
C LYS A 92 0.97 12.92 -2.95
N VAL A 93 1.99 13.21 -3.75
CA VAL A 93 2.28 14.52 -4.34
C VAL A 93 2.00 14.43 -5.83
N ASP A 94 0.74 14.55 -6.20
CA ASP A 94 0.27 14.68 -7.58
C ASP A 94 -0.59 15.94 -7.78
#